data_AF-A0A951N722-F1
#
_entry.id   AF-A0A951N722-F1
#
_cell.length_a   1.000
_cell.length_b   1.000
_cell.length_c   1.000
_cell.angle_alpha   90.00
_cell.angle_beta   90.00
_cell.angle_gamma   90.00
#
_symmetry.space_group_name_H-M   'P 1'
#
loop_
_entity.id
_entity.type
_entity.pdbx_description
1 polymer ?
#
loop_
_entity_poly.entity_id
_entity_poly.type
_entity_poly.pdbx_seq_one_letter_code
_entity_poly.pdbx_strand_id
1 'polypeptide(L)'
;MKQFDVKIGAWIRTHRVGIWQIYRVINVNYLDPSSSTESNRTIVFAKRFLSDSYRRSFSEDCCHSSLIYPLSSEDHRRLDQFIQDNPQIYVQFQDYSPKPIDSIYNARINAPPGQTVKQVQKQLATDRQFSEFQIGPFLTEQGFSTDVYPQWTAQFVSPDHMCKDGTLQYKLHRVLKF
;
A
#
# COMPACT_ATOMS: atom_id res chain seq x y z
N MET A 1 -24.67 -10.55 3.73
CA MET A 1 -23.91 -9.65 4.64
C MET A 1 -24.05 -8.23 4.12
N LYS A 2 -24.43 -7.25 4.96
CA LYS A 2 -24.43 -5.85 4.54
C LYS A 2 -22.99 -5.40 4.30
N GLN A 3 -22.74 -4.80 3.14
CA GLN A 3 -21.45 -4.26 2.76
C GLN A 3 -21.12 -3.09 3.70
N PHE A 4 -19.94 -3.11 4.31
CA PHE A 4 -19.45 -2.02 5.15
C PHE A 4 -19.16 -0.82 4.26
N ASP A 5 -19.73 0.34 4.61
CA ASP A 5 -19.52 1.59 3.87
C ASP A 5 -18.16 2.20 4.26
N VAL A 6 -17.23 2.21 3.31
CA VAL A 6 -15.85 2.64 3.51
C VAL A 6 -15.77 4.16 3.36
N LYS A 7 -15.78 4.87 4.49
CA LYS A 7 -15.73 6.33 4.52
C LYS A 7 -14.62 6.88 5.40
N ILE A 8 -14.07 8.03 5.00
CA ILE A 8 -13.11 8.79 5.81
C ILE A 8 -13.75 9.15 7.16
N GLY A 9 -12.97 9.05 8.23
CA GLY A 9 -13.39 9.26 9.61
C GLY A 9 -14.01 8.02 10.28
N ALA A 10 -14.33 6.96 9.55
CA ALA A 10 -14.87 5.74 10.12
C ALA A 10 -13.83 5.01 10.98
N TRP A 11 -14.29 4.50 12.13
CA TRP A 11 -13.52 3.61 12.98
C TRP A 11 -13.65 2.17 12.53
N ILE A 12 -12.53 1.48 12.44
CA ILE A 12 -12.42 0.13 11.88
C ILE A 12 -11.42 -0.73 12.66
N ARG A 13 -11.57 -2.04 12.50
CA ARG A 13 -10.47 -3.01 12.66
C ARG A 13 -9.84 -3.27 11.29
N THR A 14 -8.59 -3.70 11.30
CA THR A 14 -7.88 -4.17 10.11
C THR A 14 -7.29 -5.54 10.38
N HIS A 15 -6.61 -6.14 9.40
CA HIS A 15 -5.74 -7.30 9.60
C HIS A 15 -4.64 -7.08 10.67
N ARG A 16 -4.32 -5.83 11.02
CA ARG A 16 -3.41 -5.49 12.13
C ARG A 16 -4.18 -5.15 13.40
N VAL A 17 -3.60 -5.56 14.53
CA VAL A 17 -4.10 -5.30 15.88
C VAL A 17 -4.29 -3.80 16.15
N GLY A 18 -5.35 -3.48 16.92
CA GLY A 18 -5.71 -2.12 17.33
C GLY A 18 -6.99 -1.57 16.68
N ILE A 19 -7.34 -0.37 17.11
CA ILE A 19 -8.47 0.42 16.60
C ILE A 19 -7.92 1.52 15.71
N TRP A 20 -8.45 1.58 14.49
CA TRP A 20 -7.95 2.44 13.43
C TRP A 20 -9.04 3.37 12.93
N GLN A 21 -8.66 4.56 12.46
CA GLN A 21 -9.55 5.49 11.78
C GLN A 21 -9.11 5.67 10.33
N ILE A 22 -10.05 5.55 9.39
CA ILE A 22 -9.81 5.82 7.98
C ILE A 22 -9.52 7.31 7.80
N TYR A 23 -8.41 7.67 7.16
CA TYR A 23 -8.10 9.07 6.84
C TYR A 23 -7.97 9.35 5.33
N ARG A 24 -7.77 8.32 4.50
CA ARG A 24 -7.74 8.44 3.04
C ARG A 24 -8.26 7.15 2.40
N VAL A 25 -8.96 7.31 1.28
CA VAL A 25 -9.44 6.21 0.43
C VAL A 25 -9.09 6.54 -1.00
N ILE A 26 -8.51 5.59 -1.73
CA ILE A 26 -8.26 5.71 -3.17
C ILE A 26 -8.83 4.48 -3.88
N ASN A 27 -9.26 4.68 -5.12
CA ASN A 27 -9.64 3.60 -6.01
C ASN A 27 -8.59 3.48 -7.10
N VAL A 28 -8.12 2.27 -7.34
CA VAL A 28 -7.09 1.97 -8.34
C VAL A 28 -7.55 0.84 -9.24
N ASN A 29 -7.32 1.02 -10.54
CA ASN A 29 -7.42 -0.02 -11.55
C ASN A 29 -6.26 -0.98 -11.34
N TYR A 30 -6.56 -2.28 -11.30
CA TYR A 30 -5.60 -3.36 -11.10
C TYR A 30 -5.83 -4.46 -12.13
N LEU A 31 -4.78 -4.95 -12.79
CA LEU A 31 -4.87 -6.17 -13.60
C LEU A 31 -4.73 -7.37 -12.69
N ASP A 32 -5.70 -8.26 -12.73
CA ASP A 32 -5.47 -9.60 -12.24
C ASP A 32 -4.48 -10.34 -13.18
N PRO A 33 -3.26 -10.69 -12.71
CA PRO A 33 -2.27 -11.37 -13.53
C PRO A 33 -2.74 -12.73 -14.04
N SER A 34 -3.70 -13.37 -13.36
CA SER A 34 -4.17 -14.70 -13.70
C SER A 34 -5.28 -14.70 -14.75
N SER A 35 -6.12 -13.65 -14.77
CA SER A 35 -7.28 -13.57 -15.64
C SER A 35 -7.18 -12.50 -16.73
N SER A 36 -6.14 -11.64 -16.67
CA SER A 36 -6.01 -10.45 -17.52
C SER A 36 -7.25 -9.54 -17.47
N THR A 37 -8.01 -9.61 -16.38
CA THR A 37 -9.19 -8.76 -16.17
C THR A 37 -8.81 -7.56 -15.33
N GLU A 38 -9.30 -6.39 -15.75
CA GLU A 38 -9.20 -5.18 -14.94
C GLU A 38 -10.26 -5.23 -13.85
N SER A 39 -9.81 -4.97 -12.63
CA SER A 39 -10.67 -4.84 -11.46
C SER A 39 -10.36 -3.53 -10.76
N ASN A 40 -11.41 -2.88 -10.27
CA ASN A 40 -11.25 -1.75 -9.38
C ASN A 40 -10.99 -2.24 -7.96
N ARG A 41 -9.90 -1.76 -7.36
CA ARG A 41 -9.54 -2.03 -5.98
C ARG A 41 -9.61 -0.76 -5.17
N THR A 42 -10.20 -0.86 -3.99
CA THR A 42 -10.22 0.23 -3.01
C THR A 42 -9.10 0.01 -2.01
N ILE A 43 -8.18 0.97 -1.94
CA ILE A 43 -7.12 0.99 -0.93
C ILE A 43 -7.52 1.99 0.14
N VAL A 44 -7.50 1.51 1.39
CA VAL A 44 -7.86 2.26 2.58
C VAL A 44 -6.61 2.58 3.36
N PHE A 45 -6.43 3.84 3.68
CA PHE A 45 -5.38 4.34 4.55
C PHE A 45 -5.97 4.69 5.90
N ALA A 46 -5.37 4.14 6.95
CA ALA A 46 -5.87 4.29 8.30
C ALA A 46 -4.76 4.66 9.28
N LYS A 47 -5.10 5.45 10.29
CA LYS A 47 -4.23 5.78 11.41
C LYS A 47 -4.73 5.10 12.67
N ARG A 48 -3.84 4.39 13.37
CA ARG A 48 -4.16 3.68 14.60
C ARG A 48 -4.27 4.66 15.74
N PHE A 49 -5.31 4.53 16.54
CA PHE A 49 -5.49 5.30 17.76
C PHE A 49 -5.04 4.48 18.97
N LEU A 50 -5.55 3.24 19.08
CA LEU A 50 -5.37 2.36 20.24
C LEU A 50 -4.86 0.97 19.83
N SER A 51 -4.09 0.34 20.71
CA SER A 51 -3.81 -1.11 20.67
C SER A 51 -5.03 -1.93 21.12
N ASP A 52 -4.98 -3.26 20.97
CA ASP A 52 -6.04 -4.16 21.49
C ASP A 52 -6.16 -4.13 23.03
N SER A 53 -5.10 -3.73 23.70
CA SER A 53 -5.08 -3.46 25.14
C SER A 53 -5.54 -2.04 25.52
N TYR A 54 -6.11 -1.28 24.57
CA TYR A 54 -6.63 0.08 24.77
C TYR A 54 -5.56 1.06 25.29
N ARG A 55 -4.33 0.92 24.79
CA ARG A 55 -3.24 1.88 25.04
C ARG A 55 -3.01 2.73 23.79
N ARG A 56 -2.63 3.99 23.98
CA ARG A 56 -2.22 4.89 22.90
C ARG A 56 -1.18 4.20 22.00
N SER A 57 -1.43 4.14 20.69
CA SER A 57 -0.56 3.42 19.74
C SER A 57 -0.62 4.04 18.34
N PHE A 58 -0.17 5.29 18.22
CA PHE A 58 -0.24 6.01 16.95
C PHE A 58 0.70 5.39 15.90
N SER A 59 0.13 5.08 14.75
CA SER A 59 0.83 4.57 13.58
C SER A 59 -0.10 4.67 12.37
N GLU A 60 0.43 4.39 11.20
CA GLU A 60 -0.27 4.44 9.93
C GLU A 60 -0.08 3.13 9.18
N ASP A 61 -1.08 2.78 8.39
CA ASP A 61 -1.01 1.63 7.49
C ASP A 61 -1.99 1.83 6.33
N CYS A 62 -1.81 1.04 5.27
CA CYS A 62 -2.78 0.94 4.19
C CYS A 62 -3.03 -0.52 3.82
N CYS A 63 -4.26 -0.82 3.42
CA CYS A 63 -4.62 -2.15 2.97
C CYS A 63 -5.81 -2.12 2.02
N HIS A 64 -6.06 -3.25 1.36
CA HIS A 64 -7.25 -3.43 0.55
C HIS A 64 -8.52 -3.38 1.44
N SER A 65 -9.61 -2.83 0.92
CA SER A 65 -10.88 -2.70 1.65
C SER A 65 -11.50 -4.03 2.10
N SER A 66 -11.10 -5.15 1.51
CA SER A 66 -11.52 -6.49 1.98
C SER A 66 -10.86 -6.93 3.29
N LEU A 67 -9.83 -6.21 3.74
CA LEU A 67 -9.06 -6.49 4.96
C LEU A 67 -9.44 -5.58 6.13
N ILE A 68 -10.54 -4.83 6.00
CA ILE A 68 -11.09 -3.98 7.05
C ILE A 68 -12.46 -4.48 7.49
N TYR A 69 -12.76 -4.24 8.77
CA TYR A 69 -14.00 -4.68 9.39
C TYR A 69 -14.56 -3.54 10.26
N PRO A 70 -15.89 -3.38 10.33
CA PRO A 70 -16.48 -2.44 11.29
C PRO A 70 -16.08 -2.81 12.73
N LEU A 71 -16.00 -1.81 13.61
CA LEU A 71 -15.92 -2.09 15.03
C LEU A 71 -17.21 -2.80 15.50
N SER A 72 -17.05 -3.70 16.47
CA SER A 72 -18.19 -4.24 17.20
C SER A 72 -18.84 -3.14 18.05
N SER A 73 -20.11 -3.31 18.43
CA SER A 73 -20.79 -2.38 19.33
C SER A 73 -20.06 -2.20 20.67
N GLU A 74 -19.44 -3.26 21.17
CA GLU A 74 -18.64 -3.22 22.40
C GLU A 74 -17.34 -2.42 22.22
N ASP A 75 -16.65 -2.61 21.09
CA ASP A 75 -15.45 -1.80 20.79
C ASP A 75 -15.81 -0.32 20.63
N HIS A 76 -16.94 0.00 20.00
CA HIS A 76 -17.43 1.38 19.91
C HIS A 76 -17.65 1.99 21.30
N ARG A 77 -18.38 1.29 22.18
CA ARG A 77 -18.65 1.76 23.54
C ARG A 77 -17.36 1.99 24.34
N ARG A 78 -16.40 1.07 24.25
CA ARG A 78 -15.11 1.20 24.93
C ARG A 78 -14.24 2.30 24.36
N LEU A 79 -14.25 2.50 23.04
CA LEU A 79 -13.57 3.59 22.37
C LEU A 79 -14.13 4.95 22.83
N ASP A 80 -15.46 5.09 22.84
CA ASP A 80 -16.12 6.32 23.26
C ASP A 80 -15.80 6.65 24.71
N GLN A 81 -15.85 5.66 25.60
CA GLN A 81 -15.44 5.82 27.01
C GLN A 81 -13.96 6.24 27.11
N PHE A 82 -13.07 5.59 26.36
CA PHE A 82 -11.65 5.94 26.37
C PHE A 82 -11.42 7.40 25.96
N ILE A 83 -12.13 7.88 24.93
CA ILE A 83 -12.04 9.26 24.45
C ILE A 83 -12.54 10.24 25.51
N GLN A 84 -13.67 9.92 26.17
CA GLN A 84 -14.21 10.74 27.25
C GLN A 84 -13.26 10.83 28.45
N ASP A 85 -12.65 9.71 28.84
CA ASP A 85 -11.73 9.64 29.96
C ASP A 85 -10.36 10.27 29.63
N ASN A 86 -9.97 10.32 28.36
CA ASN A 86 -8.65 10.74 27.91
C ASN A 86 -8.71 11.78 26.77
N PRO A 87 -9.37 12.93 26.94
CA PRO A 87 -9.61 13.89 25.87
C PRO A 87 -8.32 14.44 25.26
N GLN A 88 -7.26 14.61 26.07
CA GLN A 88 -5.96 15.08 25.59
C GLN A 88 -5.30 14.10 24.61
N ILE A 89 -5.43 12.78 24.84
CA ILE A 89 -4.89 11.76 23.93
C ILE A 89 -5.66 11.78 22.61
N TYR A 90 -6.97 12.00 22.67
CA TYR A 90 -7.79 12.14 21.46
C TYR A 90 -7.42 13.38 20.65
N VAL A 91 -7.18 14.54 21.29
CA VAL A 91 -6.66 15.74 20.61
C VAL A 91 -5.32 15.45 19.92
N GLN A 92 -4.36 14.83 20.62
CA GLN A 92 -3.09 14.44 20.02
C GLN A 92 -3.26 13.51 18.81
N PHE A 93 -4.30 12.67 18.79
CA PHE A 93 -4.60 11.80 17.66
C PHE A 93 -5.24 12.56 16.49
N GLN A 94 -6.07 13.56 16.74
CA GLN A 94 -6.59 14.43 15.69
C GLN A 94 -5.45 15.20 15.02
N ASP A 95 -4.51 15.71 15.83
CA ASP A 95 -3.31 16.41 15.36
C ASP A 95 -2.26 15.49 14.72
N TYR A 96 -2.39 14.17 14.91
CA TYR A 96 -1.49 13.20 14.30
C TYR A 96 -1.65 13.22 12.77
N SER A 97 -0.58 13.62 12.09
CA SER A 97 -0.43 13.58 10.64
C SER A 97 0.30 12.30 10.23
N PRO A 98 -0.38 11.31 9.63
CA PRO A 98 0.25 10.10 9.09
C PRO A 98 1.35 10.43 8.09
N LYS A 99 2.43 9.63 8.07
CA LYS A 99 3.44 9.76 7.01
C LYS A 99 2.87 9.25 5.68
N PRO A 100 3.33 9.80 4.54
CA PRO A 100 3.05 9.22 3.24
C PRO A 100 3.45 7.75 3.19
N ILE A 101 2.63 6.93 2.53
CA ILE A 101 2.90 5.50 2.36
C ILE A 101 3.06 5.22 0.87
N ASP A 102 4.23 4.76 0.47
CA ASP A 102 4.53 4.43 -0.91
C ASP A 102 3.98 3.05 -1.30
N SER A 103 3.56 2.90 -2.56
CA SER A 103 3.32 1.57 -3.13
C SER A 103 4.61 1.03 -3.74
N ILE A 104 4.94 -0.22 -3.45
CA ILE A 104 6.15 -0.88 -3.93
C ILE A 104 5.76 -2.02 -4.87
N TYR A 105 6.25 -1.95 -6.11
CA TYR A 105 6.14 -3.03 -7.08
C TYR A 105 7.50 -3.69 -7.28
N ASN A 106 7.59 -4.98 -6.96
CA ASN A 106 8.82 -5.75 -7.09
C ASN A 106 8.73 -6.66 -8.32
N ALA A 107 9.32 -6.21 -9.43
CA ALA A 107 9.41 -7.00 -10.65
C ALA A 107 10.61 -7.94 -10.55
N ARG A 108 10.38 -9.25 -10.65
CA ARG A 108 11.47 -10.23 -10.69
C ARG A 108 12.09 -10.25 -12.09
N ILE A 109 13.42 -10.20 -12.17
CA ILE A 109 14.16 -10.15 -13.44
C ILE A 109 15.35 -11.11 -13.43
N ASN A 110 15.69 -11.64 -14.60
CA ASN A 110 16.96 -12.33 -14.83
C ASN A 110 17.94 -11.43 -15.57
N ALA A 111 19.01 -11.05 -14.89
CA ALA A 111 20.13 -10.37 -15.53
C ALA A 111 21.03 -11.36 -16.29
N PRO A 112 21.55 -11.00 -17.47
CA PRO A 112 22.53 -11.82 -18.18
C PRO A 112 23.75 -12.19 -17.31
N PRO A 113 24.37 -13.37 -17.53
CA PRO A 113 25.57 -13.78 -16.81
C PRO A 113 26.67 -12.71 -16.85
N GLY A 114 27.34 -12.50 -15.72
CA GLY A 114 28.43 -11.53 -15.61
C GLY A 114 28.01 -10.08 -15.41
N GLN A 115 26.71 -9.75 -15.47
CA GLN A 115 26.25 -8.41 -15.13
C GLN A 115 26.27 -8.16 -13.60
N THR A 116 26.54 -6.91 -13.23
CA THR A 116 26.47 -6.38 -11.87
C THR A 116 25.18 -5.57 -11.64
N VAL A 117 24.77 -5.42 -10.37
CA VAL A 117 23.63 -4.57 -9.98
C VAL A 117 23.73 -3.16 -10.57
N LYS A 118 24.93 -2.56 -10.55
CA LYS A 118 25.15 -1.22 -11.11
C LYS A 118 24.93 -1.17 -12.62
N GLN A 119 25.35 -2.20 -13.37
CA GLN A 119 25.16 -2.27 -14.81
C GLN A 119 23.68 -2.41 -15.17
N VAL A 120 22.97 -3.32 -14.49
CA VAL A 120 21.51 -3.51 -14.69
C VAL A 120 20.75 -2.24 -14.32
N GLN A 121 21.07 -1.61 -13.19
CA GLN A 121 20.44 -0.37 -12.78
C GLN A 121 20.69 0.77 -13.77
N LYS A 122 21.90 0.85 -14.35
CA LYS A 122 22.20 1.83 -15.41
C LYS A 122 21.42 1.54 -16.69
N GLN A 123 21.25 0.27 -17.05
CA GLN A 123 20.47 -0.13 -18.23
C GLN A 123 18.98 0.21 -18.08
N LEU A 124 18.41 0.00 -16.89
CA LEU A 124 17.01 0.31 -16.60
C LEU A 124 16.76 1.78 -16.24
N ALA A 125 17.81 2.60 -16.10
CA ALA A 125 17.68 3.98 -15.64
C ALA A 125 16.83 4.81 -16.63
N THR A 126 15.74 5.38 -16.12
CA THR A 126 14.82 6.21 -16.89
C THR A 126 14.02 7.11 -15.97
N ASP A 127 13.67 8.30 -16.44
CA ASP A 127 12.77 9.23 -15.75
C ASP A 127 11.28 8.92 -16.02
N ARG A 128 11.02 7.96 -16.91
CA ARG A 128 9.68 7.53 -17.28
C ARG A 128 8.92 6.98 -16.07
N GLN A 129 7.65 7.31 -16.00
CA GLN A 129 6.70 6.68 -15.09
C GLN A 129 5.98 5.55 -15.81
N PHE A 130 5.69 4.49 -15.06
CA PHE A 130 5.04 3.30 -15.57
C PHE A 130 3.78 3.03 -14.75
N SER A 131 2.71 2.63 -15.42
CA SER A 131 1.71 1.83 -14.74
C SER A 131 2.25 0.42 -14.46
N GLU A 132 1.61 -0.30 -13.54
CA GLU A 132 1.92 -1.72 -13.30
C GLU A 132 1.90 -2.53 -14.61
N PHE A 133 0.94 -2.25 -15.49
CA PHE A 133 0.78 -2.87 -16.82
C PHE A 133 1.97 -2.62 -17.77
N GLN A 134 2.70 -1.52 -17.59
CA GLN A 134 3.80 -1.13 -18.47
C GLN A 134 5.16 -1.65 -18.00
N ILE A 135 5.29 -2.05 -16.73
CA ILE A 135 6.57 -2.49 -16.16
C ILE A 135 7.07 -3.78 -16.84
N GLY A 136 6.20 -4.79 -16.98
CA GLY A 136 6.56 -6.06 -17.64
C GLY A 136 7.05 -5.87 -19.08
N PRO A 137 6.26 -5.27 -19.98
CA PRO A 137 6.68 -4.98 -21.35
C PRO A 137 7.99 -4.19 -21.43
N PHE A 138 8.16 -3.16 -20.58
CA PHE A 138 9.40 -2.40 -20.51
C PHE A 138 10.61 -3.27 -20.15
N LEU A 139 10.50 -4.14 -19.15
CA LEU A 139 11.59 -5.03 -18.76
C LEU A 139 11.95 -6.03 -19.87
N THR A 140 10.95 -6.57 -20.57
CA THR A 140 11.14 -7.46 -21.73
C THR A 140 11.81 -6.72 -22.90
N GLU A 141 11.40 -5.48 -23.20
CA GLU A 141 12.04 -4.63 -24.21
C GLU A 141 13.52 -4.37 -23.89
N GLN A 142 13.86 -4.29 -22.60
CA GLN A 142 15.24 -4.15 -22.14
C GLN A 142 16.01 -5.49 -22.13
N GLY A 143 15.41 -6.60 -22.57
CA GLY A 143 16.04 -7.90 -22.68
C GLY A 143 16.07 -8.72 -21.39
N PHE A 144 15.27 -8.36 -20.39
CA PHE A 144 15.16 -9.13 -19.14
C PHE A 144 14.02 -10.15 -19.24
N SER A 145 14.28 -11.39 -18.81
CA SER A 145 13.24 -12.41 -18.65
C SER A 145 12.61 -12.30 -17.26
N THR A 146 11.28 -12.45 -17.18
CA THR A 146 10.48 -12.41 -15.95
C THR A 146 10.01 -13.80 -15.47
N ASP A 147 10.27 -14.85 -16.25
CA ASP A 147 9.47 -16.08 -16.18
C ASP A 147 10.13 -17.26 -15.45
N VAL A 148 11.44 -17.18 -15.15
CA VAL A 148 12.22 -18.32 -14.61
C VAL A 148 12.97 -17.93 -13.33
N TYR A 149 12.67 -18.57 -12.20
CA TYR A 149 13.35 -18.46 -10.87
C TYR A 149 14.35 -17.28 -10.72
N PRO A 150 13.87 -16.04 -10.70
CA PRO A 150 14.77 -14.91 -10.92
C PRO A 150 15.53 -14.55 -9.65
N GLN A 151 16.86 -14.39 -9.77
CA GLN A 151 17.76 -14.06 -8.65
C GLN A 151 17.82 -12.54 -8.36
N TRP A 152 17.09 -11.72 -9.13
CA TRP A 152 17.15 -10.27 -9.06
C TRP A 152 15.75 -9.65 -9.03
N THR A 153 15.67 -8.44 -8.50
CA THR A 153 14.44 -7.65 -8.44
C THR A 153 14.71 -6.23 -8.91
N ALA A 154 13.96 -5.78 -9.92
CA ALA A 154 13.78 -4.37 -10.21
C ALA A 154 12.63 -3.84 -9.36
N GLN A 155 12.95 -3.01 -8.37
CA GLN A 155 11.98 -2.41 -7.48
C GLN A 155 11.54 -1.07 -8.05
N PHE A 156 10.23 -0.93 -8.22
CA PHE A 156 9.57 0.31 -8.60
C PHE A 156 8.73 0.84 -7.46
N VAL A 157 8.64 2.15 -7.35
CA VAL A 157 7.94 2.84 -6.26
C VAL A 157 6.97 3.86 -6.83
N SER A 158 5.73 3.85 -6.32
CA SER A 158 4.74 4.90 -6.52
C SER A 158 4.66 5.73 -5.24
N PRO A 159 5.26 6.94 -5.22
CA PRO A 159 5.30 7.79 -4.03
C PRO A 159 3.89 8.11 -3.55
N ASP A 160 3.61 7.90 -2.27
CA ASP A 160 2.31 8.14 -1.65
C ASP A 160 1.09 7.57 -2.41
N HIS A 161 1.28 6.45 -3.12
CA HIS A 161 0.28 5.88 -4.03
C HIS A 161 -0.21 6.87 -5.11
N MET A 162 0.71 7.68 -5.67
CA MET A 162 0.42 8.61 -6.75
C MET A 162 -0.31 7.91 -7.90
N CYS A 163 -1.53 8.38 -8.18
CA CYS A 163 -2.39 7.86 -9.23
C CYS A 163 -2.53 8.86 -10.37
N LYS A 164 -2.60 8.34 -11.59
CA LYS A 164 -2.99 9.07 -12.79
C LYS A 164 -4.00 8.21 -13.54
N ASP A 165 -5.15 8.79 -13.88
CA ASP A 165 -6.24 8.13 -14.61
C ASP A 165 -6.67 6.79 -13.97
N GLY A 166 -6.71 6.75 -12.64
CA GLY A 166 -7.08 5.56 -11.87
C GLY A 166 -5.98 4.51 -11.73
N THR A 167 -4.76 4.74 -12.21
CA THR A 167 -3.66 3.77 -12.13
C THR A 167 -2.48 4.31 -11.36
N LEU A 168 -1.89 3.46 -10.50
CA LEU A 168 -0.67 3.79 -9.77
C LEU A 168 0.50 4.04 -10.72
N GLN A 169 1.25 5.11 -10.44
CA GLN A 169 2.37 5.56 -11.25
C GLN A 169 3.68 5.23 -10.54
N TYR A 170 4.46 4.36 -11.13
CA TYR A 170 5.68 3.80 -10.59
C TYR A 170 6.91 4.35 -11.30
N LYS A 171 7.99 4.56 -10.55
CA LYS A 171 9.34 4.83 -11.07
C LYS A 171 10.32 3.78 -10.58
N LEU A 172 11.33 3.49 -11.39
CA LEU A 172 12.42 2.63 -10.95
C LEU A 172 13.09 3.26 -9.72
N HIS A 173 13.19 2.49 -8.64
CA HIS A 173 13.85 2.92 -7.41
C HIS A 173 15.25 2.33 -7.31
N ARG A 174 15.38 1.01 -7.47
CA ARG A 174 16.66 0.29 -7.37
C ARG A 174 16.58 -1.11 -7.94
N VAL A 175 17.75 -1.71 -8.14
CA VAL A 175 17.90 -3.13 -8.46
C VAL A 175 18.52 -3.86 -7.27
N LEU A 176 17.97 -5.03 -6.94
CA LEU A 176 18.44 -5.91 -5.88
C LEU A 176 18.84 -7.27 -6.46
N LYS A 177 19.86 -7.91 -5.86
CA LYS A 177 20.31 -9.27 -6.19
C LYS A 177 20.28 -10.10 -4.91
N PHE A 178 19.70 -11.29 -4.97
CA PHE A 178 19.60 -12.24 -3.87
C PHE A 178 20.47 -13.47 -4.13
#